data_AF-A0A1A3N5J0-F1
#
_entry.id   AF-A0A1A3N5J0-F1
#
_cell.length_a   1.000
_cell.length_b   1.000
_cell.length_c   1.000
_cell.angle_alpha   90.00
_cell.angle_beta   90.00
_cell.angle_gamma   90.00
#
_symmetry.space_group_name_H-M   'P 1'
#
loop_
_entity.id
_entity.type
_entity.pdbx_description
1 polymer ?
#
loop_
_entity_poly.entity_id
_entity_poly.type
_entity_poly.pdbx_seq_one_letter_code
_entity_poly.pdbx_strand_id
1 'polypeptide(L)'
;MRLVAESGLWTQTSPLVAVLEVSGAVLSWIVDDPAGAVAAHITFTDPDRADWLWRVVGQAGHIAVVSSATDEPQDLPGVQIAPGSLDPLHRLAIGQWLRRWWPASLRDGIGALDQALLDVEIALLTAGADGFFTDDTLDSDMSELLVPHGAALLAHARSNDPRIRDLVRAGTELADEVGVEGAEWAELSAAVQDSSLRPAEPTGYRDDYALAAGADPGPAAAVAMGRGVASINWGAVPPGIFDAAEDTVDWSVEQRGPAVVAVVRAAVIGPGPAADVPVRVQSGDVSGAGALDVGGRATVPLVDARRRALSETVAWNHDWPATSVVVGAEVTEPRAVRERIRGWVRARLDRPPADAFLAEILAAESSY
;
A
#
# COMPACT_ATOMS: atom_id res chain seq x y z
N MET A 1 8.44 26.49 11.14
CA MET A 1 8.58 25.01 11.15
C MET A 1 7.74 24.49 12.30
N ARG A 2 6.98 23.40 12.17
CA ARG A 2 6.15 22.93 13.29
C ARG A 2 6.74 21.65 13.88
N LEU A 3 7.36 21.77 15.04
CA LEU A 3 7.80 20.64 15.85
C LEU A 3 6.75 20.39 16.93
N VAL A 4 6.40 19.13 17.14
CA VAL A 4 5.39 18.72 18.13
C VAL A 4 6.01 17.61 18.98
N ALA A 5 5.93 17.71 20.30
CA ALA A 5 6.13 16.55 21.17
C ALA A 5 4.73 16.08 21.60
N GLU A 6 4.26 14.96 21.07
CA GLU A 6 2.96 14.40 21.42
C GLU A 6 3.15 12.99 21.98
N SER A 7 2.77 12.80 23.25
CA SER A 7 2.64 11.48 23.87
C SER A 7 1.28 10.87 23.51
N GLY A 8 1.13 10.30 22.32
CA GLY A 8 -0.16 9.72 21.88
C GLY A 8 -0.09 8.84 20.64
N LEU A 9 -0.87 7.75 20.64
CA LEU A 9 -1.00 6.80 19.53
C LEU A 9 -1.68 7.45 18.31
N TRP A 10 -0.99 7.43 17.16
CA TRP A 10 -1.48 7.83 15.86
C TRP A 10 -2.75 7.04 15.49
N THR A 11 -3.90 7.72 15.42
CA THR A 11 -5.22 7.05 15.31
C THR A 11 -5.86 7.13 13.93
N GLN A 12 -5.29 7.82 12.94
CA GLN A 12 -5.79 7.77 11.56
C GLN A 12 -4.66 7.81 10.52
N THR A 13 -4.33 6.64 9.96
CA THR A 13 -3.45 6.54 8.79
C THR A 13 -4.22 6.95 7.55
N SER A 14 -3.94 8.14 7.02
CA SER A 14 -4.49 8.61 5.75
C SER A 14 -3.55 8.25 4.60
N PRO A 15 -4.07 7.83 3.43
CA PRO A 15 -3.21 7.58 2.27
C PRO A 15 -2.62 8.89 1.69
N LEU A 16 -2.94 10.08 2.22
CA LEU A 16 -2.26 11.33 1.84
C LEU A 16 -0.92 11.54 2.54
N VAL A 17 -0.62 10.76 3.58
CA VAL A 17 0.51 11.02 4.46
C VAL A 17 1.51 9.87 4.35
N ALA A 18 2.74 10.16 3.94
CA ALA A 18 3.88 9.28 4.15
C ALA A 18 4.42 9.51 5.56
N VAL A 19 4.72 8.42 6.27
CA VAL A 19 5.19 8.43 7.65
C VAL A 19 6.44 7.57 7.74
N LEU A 20 7.40 8.00 8.55
CA LEU A 20 8.60 7.24 8.89
C LEU A 20 8.91 7.42 10.38
N GLU A 21 8.99 6.33 11.12
CA GLU A 21 9.55 6.33 12.48
C GLU A 21 11.07 6.31 12.40
N VAL A 22 11.73 7.16 13.18
CA VAL A 22 13.18 7.15 13.39
C VAL A 22 13.45 7.23 14.89
N SER A 23 14.71 7.13 15.29
CA SER A 23 15.06 7.14 16.73
C SER A 23 14.58 8.43 17.40
N GLY A 24 13.67 8.30 18.36
CA GLY A 24 13.12 9.41 19.12
C GLY A 24 12.13 10.33 18.40
N ALA A 25 11.73 10.03 17.15
CA ALA A 25 10.77 10.86 16.42
C ALA A 25 9.98 10.11 15.33
N VAL A 26 8.86 10.70 14.94
CA VAL A 26 8.10 10.31 13.74
C VAL A 26 8.10 11.49 12.78
N LEU A 27 8.53 11.24 11.54
CA LEU A 27 8.48 12.20 10.45
C LEU A 27 7.26 11.92 9.57
N SER A 28 6.60 12.98 9.10
CA SER A 28 5.48 12.86 8.19
C SER A 28 5.51 13.91 7.07
N TRP A 29 5.03 13.51 5.90
CA TRP A 29 4.93 14.34 4.70
C TRP A 29 3.59 14.13 4.01
N ILE A 30 3.05 15.20 3.43
CA ILE A 30 1.96 15.07 2.46
C ILE A 30 2.59 14.61 1.13
N VAL A 31 2.16 13.47 0.60
CA VAL A 31 2.85 12.77 -0.51
C VAL A 31 2.97 13.58 -1.79
N ASP A 32 2.00 14.46 -2.05
CA ASP A 32 1.96 15.31 -3.23
C ASP A 32 2.30 16.78 -2.94
N ASP A 33 2.94 17.08 -1.80
CA ASP A 33 3.44 18.42 -1.52
C ASP A 33 4.62 18.75 -2.44
N PRO A 34 4.54 19.83 -3.26
CA PRO A 34 5.63 20.21 -4.15
C PRO A 34 6.91 20.63 -3.42
N ALA A 35 6.85 20.95 -2.12
CA ALA A 35 8.05 21.21 -1.31
C ALA A 35 8.82 19.92 -0.95
N GLY A 36 8.23 18.73 -1.13
CA GLY A 36 8.92 17.45 -0.95
C GLY A 36 9.56 17.31 0.43
N ALA A 37 10.84 16.90 0.47
CA ALA A 37 11.55 16.59 1.70
C ALA A 37 11.56 17.74 2.74
N VAL A 38 11.57 19.01 2.31
CA VAL A 38 11.61 20.16 3.24
C VAL A 38 10.26 20.46 3.90
N ALA A 39 9.17 19.85 3.45
CA ALA A 39 7.83 19.97 4.06
C ALA A 39 7.62 19.03 5.25
N ALA A 40 8.69 18.42 5.76
CA ALA A 40 8.63 17.47 6.86
C ALA A 40 7.96 18.08 8.11
N HIS A 41 7.03 17.33 8.69
CA HIS A 41 6.55 17.53 10.04
C HIS A 41 7.24 16.51 10.94
N ILE A 42 7.99 17.00 11.94
CA ILE A 42 8.74 16.15 12.87
C ILE A 42 8.02 16.18 14.22
N THR A 43 7.56 15.02 14.66
CA THR A 43 6.97 14.82 15.98
C THR A 43 7.94 14.04 16.85
N PHE A 44 8.44 14.62 17.93
CA PHE A 44 9.36 13.94 18.84
C PHE A 44 8.59 13.04 19.80
N THR A 45 9.01 11.78 19.88
CA THR A 45 8.53 10.79 20.84
C THR A 45 9.48 10.70 22.04
N ASP A 46 10.78 10.85 21.79
CA ASP A 46 11.84 10.92 22.79
C ASP A 46 13.00 11.79 22.25
N PRO A 47 13.02 13.10 22.56
CA PRO A 47 14.06 14.02 22.07
C PRO A 47 15.49 13.61 22.44
N ASP A 48 15.68 12.90 23.57
CA ASP A 48 17.00 12.48 24.03
C ASP A 48 17.58 11.34 23.17
N ARG A 49 16.72 10.61 22.46
CA ARG A 49 17.11 9.55 21.50
C ARG A 49 17.27 10.07 20.06
N ALA A 50 16.90 11.32 19.80
CA ALA A 50 17.01 11.94 18.48
C ALA A 50 18.43 12.45 18.18
N ASP A 51 19.46 11.63 18.41
CA ASP A 51 20.87 12.00 18.19
C ASP A 51 21.14 12.34 16.71
N TRP A 52 20.41 11.77 15.77
CA TRP A 52 20.54 12.10 14.35
C TRP A 52 20.20 13.58 14.05
N LEU A 53 19.46 14.26 14.92
CA LEU A 53 18.92 15.60 14.68
C LEU A 53 20.01 16.64 14.45
N TRP A 54 21.21 16.50 15.05
CA TRP A 54 22.31 17.44 14.80
C TRP A 54 22.77 17.42 13.33
N ARG A 55 22.57 16.32 12.60
CA ARG A 55 22.87 16.24 11.15
C ARG A 55 21.89 17.06 10.32
N VAL A 56 20.67 17.23 10.84
CA VAL A 56 19.56 17.90 10.15
C VAL A 56 19.49 19.39 10.50
N VAL A 57 19.64 19.76 11.77
CA VAL A 57 19.51 21.18 12.20
C VAL A 57 20.80 21.80 12.73
N GLY A 58 21.91 21.06 12.66
CA GLY A 58 23.18 21.46 13.25
C GLY A 58 23.20 21.34 14.78
N GLN A 59 24.39 21.48 15.37
CA GLN A 59 24.57 21.37 16.82
C GLN A 59 23.76 22.41 17.61
N ALA A 60 23.76 23.67 17.15
CA ALA A 60 23.02 24.75 17.82
C ALA A 60 21.50 24.53 17.76
N GLY A 61 20.99 24.04 16.62
CA GLY A 61 19.57 23.72 16.46
C GLY A 61 19.16 22.54 17.33
N HIS A 62 19.98 21.50 17.42
CA HIS A 62 19.71 20.33 18.27
C HIS A 62 19.62 20.73 19.75
N ILE A 63 20.57 21.51 20.26
CA ILE A 63 20.52 22.03 21.64
C ILE A 63 19.25 22.85 21.87
N ALA A 64 18.87 23.71 20.91
CA ALA A 64 17.65 24.50 21.01
C ALA A 64 16.42 23.61 21.14
N VAL A 65 16.28 22.58 20.29
CA VAL A 65 15.15 21.63 20.31
C VAL A 65 15.07 20.88 21.63
N VAL A 66 16.17 20.26 22.08
CA VAL A 66 16.21 19.49 23.34
C VAL A 66 15.89 20.39 24.54
N SER A 67 16.40 21.62 24.55
CA SER A 67 16.14 22.58 25.64
C SER A 67 14.72 23.15 25.65
N SER A 68 13.99 23.04 24.54
CA SER A 68 12.62 23.53 24.36
C SER A 68 11.57 22.43 24.34
N ALA A 69 11.96 21.17 24.58
CA ALA A 69 11.06 20.03 24.54
C ALA A 69 9.94 20.21 25.58
N THR A 70 8.74 20.54 25.07
CA THR A 70 7.51 20.70 25.84
C THR A 70 6.37 20.07 25.04
N ASP A 71 5.29 19.68 25.72
CA ASP A 71 4.12 19.05 25.07
C ASP A 71 3.32 20.00 24.16
N GLU A 72 3.73 21.27 24.01
CA GLU A 72 3.04 22.24 23.16
C GLU A 72 3.78 22.49 21.83
N PRO A 73 3.06 22.64 20.71
CA PRO A 73 3.67 23.00 19.43
C PRO A 73 4.37 24.36 19.49
N GLN A 74 5.66 24.40 19.16
CA GLN A 74 6.44 25.63 19.14
C GLN A 74 7.15 25.83 17.80
N ASP A 75 7.18 27.08 17.33
CA ASP A 75 8.04 27.49 16.24
C ASP A 75 9.37 27.97 16.85
N LEU A 76 10.48 27.30 16.51
CA LEU A 76 11.79 27.62 17.07
C LEU A 76 12.54 28.57 16.14
N PRO A 77 12.63 29.87 16.48
CA PRO A 77 13.31 30.84 15.63
C PRO A 77 14.81 30.52 15.54
N GLY A 78 15.34 30.47 14.32
CA GLY A 78 16.76 30.22 14.05
C GLY A 78 17.13 28.75 13.86
N VAL A 79 16.20 27.81 14.05
CA VAL A 79 16.41 26.40 13.67
C VAL A 79 16.15 26.26 12.16
N GLN A 80 17.17 25.85 11.42
CA GLN A 80 17.12 25.68 9.97
C GLN A 80 17.51 24.24 9.62
N ILE A 81 16.70 23.59 8.79
CA ILE A 81 17.02 22.27 8.23
C ILE A 81 18.11 22.46 7.18
N ALA A 82 19.21 21.73 7.32
CA ALA A 82 20.29 21.67 6.35
C ALA A 82 19.72 21.16 5.01
N PRO A 83 19.92 21.89 3.89
CA PRO A 83 19.41 21.46 2.59
C PRO A 83 19.84 20.03 2.25
N GLY A 84 18.88 19.21 1.80
CA GLY A 84 19.10 17.82 1.42
C GLY A 84 19.24 16.81 2.57
N SER A 85 19.30 17.27 3.83
CA SER A 85 19.49 16.37 4.99
C SER A 85 18.34 15.40 5.24
N LEU A 86 17.15 15.73 4.75
CA LEU A 86 15.95 14.89 4.86
C LEU A 86 15.63 14.11 3.59
N ASP A 87 16.38 14.28 2.49
CA ASP A 87 16.07 13.62 1.22
C ASP A 87 16.08 12.09 1.32
N PRO A 88 17.05 11.44 2.02
CA PRO A 88 17.03 9.99 2.20
C PRO A 88 15.82 9.51 3.01
N LEU A 89 15.46 10.23 4.08
CA LEU A 89 14.32 9.89 4.94
C LEU A 89 12.99 10.09 4.22
N HIS A 90 12.87 11.16 3.45
CA HIS A 90 11.69 11.41 2.62
C HIS A 90 11.53 10.31 1.58
N ARG A 91 12.61 9.92 0.89
CA ARG A 91 12.56 8.82 -0.08
C ARG A 91 12.13 7.50 0.57
N LEU A 92 12.66 7.19 1.75
CA LEU A 92 12.28 5.99 2.50
C LEU A 92 10.81 6.03 2.93
N ALA A 93 10.31 7.17 3.41
CA ALA A 93 8.90 7.36 3.77
C ALA A 93 7.96 7.19 2.56
N ILE A 94 8.36 7.70 1.38
CA ILE A 94 7.64 7.46 0.13
C ILE A 94 7.68 5.97 -0.23
N GLY A 95 8.81 5.28 -0.06
CA GLY A 95 8.90 3.83 -0.27
C GLY A 95 7.90 3.04 0.59
N GLN A 96 7.88 3.31 1.89
CA GLN A 96 6.90 2.69 2.82
C GLN A 96 5.46 3.04 2.44
N TRP A 97 5.22 4.26 1.95
CA TRP A 97 3.92 4.66 1.44
C TRP A 97 3.54 3.88 0.17
N LEU A 98 4.44 3.72 -0.80
CA LEU A 98 4.20 2.94 -2.03
C LEU A 98 3.80 1.51 -1.67
N ARG A 99 4.52 0.90 -0.72
CA ARG A 99 4.28 -0.44 -0.20
C ARG A 99 2.86 -0.64 0.31
N ARG A 100 2.31 0.38 0.97
CA ARG A 100 1.04 0.30 1.70
C ARG A 100 -0.16 0.89 0.94
N TRP A 101 0.06 1.87 0.08
CA TRP A 101 -0.99 2.73 -0.45
C TRP A 101 -1.01 2.85 -1.96
N TRP A 102 -0.09 2.20 -2.68
CA TRP A 102 -0.06 2.29 -4.13
C TRP A 102 -1.40 1.87 -4.76
N PRO A 103 -2.09 2.76 -5.49
CA PRO A 103 -3.44 2.56 -5.96
C PRO A 103 -3.44 1.85 -7.33
N ALA A 104 -2.90 0.64 -7.39
CA ALA A 104 -2.93 -0.17 -8.61
C ALA A 104 -4.37 -0.30 -9.12
N SER A 105 -4.56 -0.12 -10.43
CA SER A 105 -5.88 -0.14 -11.04
C SER A 105 -5.79 -0.38 -12.53
N LEU A 106 -6.49 -1.43 -13.00
CA LEU A 106 -6.62 -1.70 -14.42
C LEU A 106 -7.53 -0.67 -15.09
N ARG A 107 -8.59 -0.26 -14.39
CA ARG A 107 -9.56 0.73 -14.89
C ARG A 107 -8.94 2.10 -15.10
N ASP A 108 -8.06 2.49 -14.19
CA ASP A 108 -7.43 3.81 -14.17
C ASP A 108 -6.05 3.85 -14.86
N GLY A 109 -5.58 2.72 -15.39
CA GLY A 109 -4.30 2.59 -16.09
C GLY A 109 -3.09 2.74 -15.16
N ILE A 110 -3.21 2.36 -13.90
CA ILE A 110 -2.15 2.43 -12.90
C ILE A 110 -1.59 1.02 -12.71
N GLY A 111 -0.40 0.76 -13.27
CA GLY A 111 0.29 -0.53 -13.15
C GLY A 111 0.60 -0.89 -11.69
N ALA A 112 0.55 -2.18 -11.35
CA ALA A 112 1.00 -2.67 -10.05
C ALA A 112 2.53 -2.54 -9.94
N LEU A 113 3.03 -2.27 -8.73
CA LEU A 113 4.46 -2.28 -8.46
C LEU A 113 4.94 -3.70 -8.18
N ASP A 114 6.15 -4.01 -8.65
CA ASP A 114 6.83 -5.23 -8.26
C ASP A 114 7.26 -5.13 -6.79
N GLN A 115 6.55 -5.86 -5.94
CA GLN A 115 6.70 -5.77 -4.50
C GLN A 115 8.08 -6.26 -4.01
N ALA A 116 8.65 -7.28 -4.67
CA ALA A 116 9.96 -7.81 -4.29
C ALA A 116 11.07 -6.80 -4.59
N LEU A 117 11.01 -6.15 -5.75
CA LEU A 117 11.97 -5.09 -6.09
C LEU A 117 11.79 -3.84 -5.22
N LEU A 118 10.55 -3.44 -4.93
CA LEU A 118 10.27 -2.32 -4.04
C LEU A 118 10.82 -2.58 -2.62
N ASP A 119 10.51 -3.73 -2.02
CA ASP A 119 10.94 -4.05 -0.65
C ASP A 119 12.46 -4.18 -0.54
N VAL A 120 13.16 -4.70 -1.57
CA VAL A 120 14.64 -4.69 -1.61
C VAL A 120 15.22 -3.27 -1.65
N GLU A 121 14.65 -2.39 -2.48
CA GLU A 121 15.12 -1.02 -2.57
C GLU A 121 14.85 -0.24 -1.27
N ILE A 122 13.72 -0.47 -0.61
CA ILE A 122 13.43 0.06 0.74
C ILE A 122 14.47 -0.45 1.73
N ALA A 123 14.76 -1.75 1.76
CA ALA A 123 15.76 -2.32 2.68
C ALA A 123 17.16 -1.71 2.48
N LEU A 124 17.59 -1.51 1.23
CA LEU A 124 18.86 -0.84 0.91
C LEU A 124 18.87 0.64 1.35
N LEU A 125 17.75 1.34 1.20
CA LEU A 125 17.61 2.72 1.70
C LEU A 125 17.64 2.78 3.23
N THR A 126 17.01 1.82 3.91
CA THR A 126 17.06 1.68 5.37
C THR A 126 18.50 1.45 5.82
N ALA A 127 19.23 0.52 5.20
CA ALA A 127 20.65 0.28 5.49
C ALA A 127 21.51 1.54 5.30
N GLY A 128 21.26 2.29 4.22
CA GLY A 128 21.94 3.57 3.97
C GLY A 128 21.60 4.68 4.97
N ALA A 129 20.48 4.54 5.68
CA ALA A 129 19.97 5.47 6.69
C ALA A 129 20.13 4.93 8.13
N ASP A 130 20.91 3.87 8.35
CA ASP A 130 21.13 3.24 9.67
C ASP A 130 21.48 4.25 10.79
N GLY A 131 22.22 5.32 10.45
CA GLY A 131 22.54 6.39 11.40
C GLY A 131 21.33 7.16 11.97
N PHE A 132 20.13 6.99 11.45
CA PHE A 132 18.87 7.55 11.97
C PHE A 132 18.07 6.54 12.82
N PHE A 133 18.45 5.27 12.80
CA PHE A 133 17.85 4.13 13.48
C PHE A 133 18.80 3.56 14.54
N THR A 134 19.20 4.38 15.51
CA THR A 134 20.04 3.97 16.64
C THR A 134 19.37 2.97 17.59
N ASP A 135 18.12 2.62 17.32
CA ASP A 135 17.26 1.74 18.12
C ASP A 135 16.39 0.87 17.21
N ASP A 136 15.86 -0.24 17.74
CA ASP A 136 14.83 -1.03 17.05
C ASP A 136 13.55 -0.19 16.92
N THR A 137 13.28 0.31 15.71
CA THR A 137 12.06 1.04 15.33
C THR A 137 11.18 0.15 14.44
N LEU A 138 9.91 0.55 14.23
CA LEU A 138 9.01 -0.21 13.35
C LEU A 138 9.53 -0.31 11.91
N ASP A 139 10.21 0.74 11.43
CA ASP A 139 10.64 0.88 10.04
C ASP A 139 12.10 0.44 9.79
N SER A 140 12.83 -0.01 10.82
CA SER A 140 14.24 -0.42 10.71
C SER A 140 14.46 -1.91 10.41
N ASP A 141 13.42 -2.76 10.50
CA ASP A 141 13.58 -4.21 10.30
C ASP A 141 13.70 -4.56 8.80
N MET A 142 14.95 -4.68 8.36
CA MET A 142 15.29 -5.08 6.99
C MET A 142 15.06 -6.57 6.73
N SER A 143 15.21 -7.43 7.74
CA SER A 143 15.07 -8.88 7.59
C SER A 143 13.61 -9.26 7.34
N GLU A 144 12.67 -8.67 8.08
CA GLU A 144 11.23 -8.87 7.85
C GLU A 144 10.78 -8.42 6.45
N LEU A 145 11.40 -7.35 5.92
CA LEU A 145 11.13 -6.89 4.56
C LEU A 145 11.62 -7.89 3.50
N LEU A 146 12.80 -8.47 3.69
CA LEU A 146 13.44 -9.32 2.69
C LEU A 146 12.91 -10.76 2.69
N VAL A 147 12.74 -11.38 3.86
CA VAL A 147 12.39 -12.81 4.03
C VAL A 147 11.36 -13.34 3.02
N PRO A 148 10.22 -12.67 2.74
CA PRO A 148 9.19 -13.20 1.84
C PRO A 148 9.60 -13.33 0.37
N HIS A 149 10.70 -12.70 -0.06
CA HIS A 149 10.94 -12.41 -1.48
C HIS A 149 11.97 -13.31 -2.19
N GLY A 150 12.59 -14.28 -1.49
CA GLY A 150 13.66 -15.10 -2.07
C GLY A 150 13.30 -15.75 -3.41
N ALA A 151 12.09 -16.34 -3.52
CA ALA A 151 11.62 -16.96 -4.76
C ALA A 151 11.40 -15.95 -5.91
N ALA A 152 10.83 -14.78 -5.60
CA ALA A 152 10.58 -13.74 -6.59
C ALA A 152 11.90 -13.15 -7.10
N LEU A 153 12.83 -12.85 -6.18
CA LEU A 153 14.16 -12.33 -6.52
C LEU A 153 14.99 -13.33 -7.33
N LEU A 154 14.86 -14.63 -7.05
CA LEU A 154 15.49 -15.68 -7.87
C LEU A 154 14.97 -15.68 -9.32
N ALA A 155 13.68 -15.42 -9.54
CA ALA A 155 13.14 -15.23 -10.88
C ALA A 155 13.73 -13.97 -11.54
N HIS A 156 13.86 -12.86 -10.80
CA HIS A 156 14.45 -11.61 -11.29
C HIS A 156 15.96 -11.69 -11.56
N ALA A 157 16.70 -12.56 -10.87
CA ALA A 157 18.13 -12.77 -11.12
C ALA A 157 18.44 -13.17 -12.56
N ARG A 158 17.46 -13.75 -13.27
CA ARG A 158 17.55 -14.16 -14.68
C ARG A 158 17.07 -13.08 -15.66
N SER A 159 16.71 -11.89 -15.18
CA SER A 159 16.25 -10.78 -16.01
C SER A 159 17.34 -10.28 -16.96
N ASN A 160 16.95 -9.88 -18.16
CA ASN A 160 17.85 -9.20 -19.10
C ASN A 160 18.10 -7.73 -18.73
N ASP A 161 17.29 -7.14 -17.84
CA ASP A 161 17.47 -5.76 -17.39
C ASP A 161 18.64 -5.67 -16.38
N PRO A 162 19.73 -4.93 -16.69
CA PRO A 162 20.83 -4.75 -15.76
C PRO A 162 20.41 -4.07 -14.45
N ARG A 163 19.43 -3.15 -14.47
CA ARG A 163 18.96 -2.43 -13.27
C ARG A 163 18.37 -3.41 -12.26
N ILE A 164 17.58 -4.37 -12.74
CA ILE A 164 16.99 -5.42 -11.91
C ILE A 164 18.08 -6.32 -11.33
N ARG A 165 19.03 -6.76 -12.15
CA ARG A 165 20.12 -7.64 -11.69
C ARG A 165 21.04 -6.97 -10.67
N ASP A 166 21.34 -5.69 -10.85
CA ASP A 166 22.16 -4.93 -9.91
C ASP A 166 21.44 -4.75 -8.57
N LEU A 167 20.13 -4.47 -8.59
CA LEU A 167 19.30 -4.38 -7.39
C LEU A 167 19.21 -5.73 -6.65
N VAL A 168 18.95 -6.82 -7.38
CA VAL A 168 18.88 -8.18 -6.80
C VAL A 168 20.21 -8.58 -6.17
N ARG A 169 21.35 -8.24 -6.80
CA ARG A 169 22.67 -8.48 -6.23
C ARG A 169 22.86 -7.73 -4.92
N ALA A 170 22.60 -6.42 -4.92
CA ALA A 170 22.72 -5.59 -3.72
C ALA A 170 21.79 -6.08 -2.59
N GLY A 171 20.56 -6.48 -2.92
CA GLY A 171 19.62 -7.06 -1.96
C GLY A 171 20.09 -8.41 -1.39
N THR A 172 20.77 -9.22 -2.19
CA THR A 172 21.33 -10.51 -1.75
C THR A 172 22.53 -10.30 -0.83
N GLU A 173 23.41 -9.35 -1.15
CA GLU A 173 24.52 -8.96 -0.28
C GLU A 173 24.01 -8.42 1.06
N LEU A 174 22.97 -7.59 1.05
CA LEU A 174 22.32 -7.09 2.27
C LEU A 174 21.66 -8.23 3.06
N ALA A 175 20.97 -9.15 2.39
CA ALA A 175 20.33 -10.30 3.03
C ALA A 175 21.34 -11.18 3.78
N ASP A 176 22.54 -11.40 3.20
CA ASP A 176 23.64 -12.11 3.86
C ASP A 176 24.16 -11.34 5.09
N GLU A 177 24.23 -9.99 5.02
CA GLU A 177 24.67 -9.13 6.13
C GLU A 177 23.69 -9.15 7.31
N VAL A 178 22.38 -9.07 7.05
CA VAL A 178 21.33 -9.05 8.10
C VAL A 178 20.87 -10.45 8.54
N GLY A 179 21.44 -11.51 7.94
CA GLY A 179 21.21 -12.90 8.35
C GLY A 179 19.88 -13.49 7.90
N VAL A 180 19.40 -13.14 6.71
CA VAL A 180 18.21 -13.77 6.12
C VAL A 180 18.54 -15.21 5.72
N GLU A 181 17.81 -16.17 6.28
CA GLU A 181 17.98 -17.59 5.99
C GLU A 181 16.82 -18.14 5.14
N GLY A 182 17.09 -19.17 4.33
CA GLY A 182 16.07 -19.86 3.52
C GLY A 182 16.68 -20.64 2.36
N ALA A 183 15.96 -21.66 1.87
CA ALA A 183 16.43 -22.46 0.74
C ALA A 183 16.50 -21.60 -0.54
N GLU A 184 15.48 -20.77 -0.75
CA GLU A 184 15.37 -19.83 -1.86
C GLU A 184 16.48 -18.78 -1.83
N TRP A 185 16.85 -18.29 -0.64
CA TRP A 185 17.94 -17.33 -0.45
C TRP A 185 19.31 -17.96 -0.69
N ALA A 186 19.53 -19.19 -0.27
CA ALA A 186 20.75 -19.93 -0.59
C ALA A 186 20.91 -20.18 -2.10
N GLU A 187 19.81 -20.53 -2.78
CA GLU A 187 19.79 -20.67 -4.25
C GLU A 187 20.05 -19.32 -4.96
N LEU A 188 19.46 -18.23 -4.46
CA LEU A 188 19.67 -16.89 -4.97
C LEU A 188 21.13 -16.44 -4.82
N SER A 189 21.74 -16.62 -3.65
CA SER A 189 23.15 -16.28 -3.41
C SER A 189 24.08 -17.04 -4.36
N ALA A 190 23.83 -18.34 -4.56
CA ALA A 190 24.56 -19.13 -5.55
C ALA A 190 24.37 -18.62 -6.99
N ALA A 191 23.13 -18.24 -7.37
CA ALA A 191 22.83 -17.71 -8.69
C ALA A 191 23.53 -16.36 -8.94
N VAL A 192 23.50 -15.44 -7.98
CA VAL A 192 24.13 -14.11 -8.12
C VAL A 192 25.65 -14.20 -8.22
N GLN A 193 26.27 -15.14 -7.50
CA GLN A 193 27.73 -15.38 -7.53
C GLN A 193 28.20 -16.05 -8.84
N ASP A 194 27.34 -16.85 -9.47
CA ASP A 194 27.68 -17.49 -10.74
C ASP A 194 27.67 -16.50 -11.91
N SER A 195 28.83 -15.88 -12.15
CA SER A 195 29.08 -15.00 -13.31
C SER A 195 28.90 -15.70 -14.67
N SER A 196 28.68 -17.03 -14.69
CA SER A 196 28.43 -17.82 -15.89
C SER A 196 26.95 -18.02 -16.23
N LEU A 197 26.02 -17.44 -15.45
CA LEU A 197 24.63 -17.30 -15.83
C LEU A 197 24.52 -16.45 -17.10
N ARG A 198 24.65 -17.12 -18.24
CA ARG A 198 24.16 -16.63 -19.51
C ARG A 198 22.68 -16.34 -19.32
N PRO A 199 22.16 -15.21 -19.86
CA PRO A 199 20.73 -15.05 -19.96
C PRO A 199 20.15 -16.33 -20.56
N ALA A 200 19.19 -16.94 -19.88
CA ALA A 200 18.47 -18.05 -20.49
C ALA A 200 17.94 -17.53 -21.84
N GLU A 201 18.23 -18.25 -22.92
CA GLU A 201 17.51 -18.00 -24.17
C GLU A 201 16.01 -18.04 -23.84
N PRO A 202 15.22 -17.10 -24.37
CA PRO A 202 13.80 -17.03 -24.04
C PRO A 202 13.13 -18.34 -24.48
N THR A 203 12.96 -19.28 -23.57
CA THR A 203 12.08 -20.44 -23.75
C THR A 203 10.64 -20.04 -23.42
N GLY A 204 10.22 -18.89 -23.93
CA GLY A 204 8.85 -18.42 -23.88
C GLY A 204 8.23 -18.68 -25.24
N TYR A 205 7.69 -19.88 -25.42
CA TYR A 205 6.73 -20.11 -26.51
C TYR A 205 5.62 -19.07 -26.37
N ARG A 206 5.45 -18.26 -27.42
CA ARG A 206 4.40 -17.24 -27.57
C ARG A 206 2.99 -17.84 -27.69
N ASP A 207 2.82 -19.13 -27.41
CA ASP A 207 1.61 -19.89 -27.73
C ASP A 207 0.82 -20.40 -26.51
N ASP A 208 1.23 -20.08 -25.27
CA ASP A 208 0.53 -20.58 -24.06
C ASP A 208 -0.34 -19.54 -23.33
N TYR A 209 -0.50 -18.33 -23.89
CA TYR A 209 -1.56 -17.44 -23.44
C TYR A 209 -2.90 -17.89 -24.05
N ALA A 210 -3.53 -18.86 -23.41
CA ALA A 210 -4.96 -19.06 -23.57
C ALA A 210 -5.66 -17.79 -23.06
N LEU A 211 -5.98 -16.90 -24.00
CA LEU A 211 -6.76 -15.69 -23.79
C LEU A 211 -8.18 -16.10 -23.39
N ALA A 212 -8.36 -16.43 -22.11
CA ALA A 212 -9.66 -16.65 -21.50
C ALA A 212 -10.33 -15.28 -21.25
N ALA A 213 -10.60 -14.54 -22.32
CA ALA A 213 -11.60 -13.48 -22.31
C ALA A 213 -12.99 -14.13 -22.35
N GLY A 214 -13.30 -14.91 -21.32
CA GLY A 214 -14.65 -15.29 -20.98
C GLY A 214 -15.01 -14.50 -19.75
N ALA A 215 -15.73 -13.40 -19.91
CA ALA A 215 -16.63 -12.98 -18.85
C ALA A 215 -17.54 -14.19 -18.63
N ASP A 216 -17.26 -14.99 -17.60
CA ASP A 216 -18.14 -16.08 -17.21
C ASP A 216 -19.49 -15.40 -17.00
N PRO A 217 -20.48 -15.60 -17.89
CA PRO A 217 -21.80 -15.09 -17.63
C PRO A 217 -22.26 -15.98 -16.51
N GLY A 218 -22.03 -15.52 -15.28
CA GLY A 218 -22.53 -16.18 -14.10
C GLY A 218 -23.99 -16.55 -14.33
N PRO A 219 -24.47 -17.64 -13.71
CA PRO A 219 -25.77 -18.23 -14.00
C PRO A 219 -26.83 -17.14 -14.16
N ALA A 220 -27.57 -17.19 -15.28
CA ALA A 220 -28.51 -16.17 -15.76
C ALA A 220 -28.96 -15.25 -14.62
N ALA A 221 -28.50 -14.00 -14.63
CA ALA A 221 -28.69 -13.06 -13.55
C ALA A 221 -30.14 -13.12 -13.07
N ALA A 222 -30.33 -13.58 -11.83
CA ALA A 222 -31.62 -13.51 -11.18
C ALA A 222 -32.12 -12.07 -11.29
N VAL A 223 -33.42 -11.86 -11.48
CA VAL A 223 -33.95 -10.50 -11.62
C VAL A 223 -33.58 -9.73 -10.36
N ALA A 224 -32.66 -8.77 -10.49
CA ALA A 224 -32.15 -7.99 -9.38
C ALA A 224 -33.23 -7.00 -8.93
N MET A 225 -33.57 -7.04 -7.65
CA MET A 225 -34.52 -6.11 -7.00
C MET A 225 -33.91 -4.72 -6.85
N GLY A 226 -32.59 -4.68 -6.66
CA GLY A 226 -31.79 -3.47 -6.57
C GLY A 226 -30.38 -3.77 -7.04
N ARG A 227 -29.68 -2.73 -7.54
CA ARG A 227 -28.28 -2.81 -7.93
C ARG A 227 -27.61 -1.46 -7.77
N GLY A 228 -26.30 -1.47 -7.63
CA GLY A 228 -25.49 -0.27 -7.64
C GLY A 228 -24.02 -0.61 -7.57
N VAL A 229 -23.23 0.44 -7.36
CA VAL A 229 -21.77 0.36 -7.22
C VAL A 229 -21.35 1.01 -5.91
N ALA A 230 -20.21 0.59 -5.39
CA ALA A 230 -19.50 1.19 -4.29
C ALA A 230 -18.00 1.23 -4.60
N SER A 231 -17.24 1.97 -3.81
CA SER A 231 -15.79 2.07 -3.94
C SER A 231 -15.12 1.46 -2.71
N ILE A 232 -13.93 0.90 -2.91
CA ILE A 232 -13.12 0.39 -1.81
C ILE A 232 -12.42 1.58 -1.14
N ASN A 233 -12.54 1.64 0.19
CA ASN A 233 -11.67 2.49 0.98
C ASN A 233 -10.34 1.75 1.16
N TRP A 234 -9.24 2.33 0.71
CA TRP A 234 -7.95 1.64 0.70
C TRP A 234 -7.51 1.30 2.13
N GLY A 235 -7.79 2.19 3.10
CA GLY A 235 -7.48 1.93 4.51
C GLY A 235 -8.32 0.83 5.16
N ALA A 236 -9.34 0.32 4.48
CA ALA A 236 -10.22 -0.74 4.98
C ALA A 236 -9.71 -2.15 4.67
N VAL A 237 -8.80 -2.30 3.69
CA VAL A 237 -8.42 -3.59 3.10
C VAL A 237 -6.90 -3.77 3.09
N PRO A 238 -6.39 -5.01 2.99
CA PRO A 238 -4.96 -5.21 2.79
C PRO A 238 -4.49 -4.60 1.46
N PRO A 239 -3.24 -4.10 1.40
CA PRO A 239 -2.70 -3.47 0.21
C PRO A 239 -2.56 -4.46 -0.95
N GLY A 240 -2.66 -3.94 -2.17
CA GLY A 240 -2.33 -4.67 -3.40
C GLY A 240 -3.33 -5.75 -3.82
N ILE A 241 -4.44 -6.01 -3.10
CA ILE A 241 -5.40 -7.06 -3.46
C ILE A 241 -6.44 -6.57 -4.48
N PHE A 242 -7.04 -5.40 -4.23
CA PHE A 242 -8.21 -4.93 -4.97
C PHE A 242 -7.89 -3.78 -5.93
N ASP A 243 -8.71 -3.61 -6.98
CA ASP A 243 -8.62 -2.46 -7.88
C ASP A 243 -8.98 -1.17 -7.13
N ALA A 244 -8.03 -0.23 -7.09
CA ALA A 244 -8.10 1.00 -6.34
C ALA A 244 -8.92 2.13 -7.02
N ALA A 245 -9.45 1.91 -8.22
CA ALA A 245 -10.35 2.86 -8.87
C ALA A 245 -11.66 3.05 -8.06
N GLU A 246 -12.39 4.12 -8.39
CA GLU A 246 -13.75 4.26 -7.87
C GLU A 246 -14.71 3.30 -8.56
N ASP A 247 -15.79 2.98 -7.84
CA ASP A 247 -16.93 2.25 -8.37
C ASP A 247 -16.53 0.84 -8.87
N THR A 248 -15.62 0.19 -8.13
CA THR A 248 -15.05 -1.16 -8.38
C THR A 248 -15.71 -2.28 -7.57
N VAL A 249 -16.72 -1.95 -6.78
CA VAL A 249 -17.55 -2.92 -6.06
C VAL A 249 -18.95 -2.90 -6.64
N ASP A 250 -19.29 -3.91 -7.42
CA ASP A 250 -20.65 -4.13 -7.89
C ASP A 250 -21.47 -4.82 -6.81
N TRP A 251 -22.70 -4.35 -6.58
CA TRP A 251 -23.62 -5.04 -5.69
C TRP A 251 -25.01 -5.14 -6.33
N SER A 252 -25.71 -6.21 -5.97
CA SER A 252 -27.09 -6.45 -6.38
C SER A 252 -27.84 -7.18 -5.28
N VAL A 253 -29.15 -6.95 -5.21
CA VAL A 253 -30.04 -7.69 -4.32
C VAL A 253 -30.84 -8.67 -5.14
N GLU A 254 -30.69 -9.94 -4.83
CA GLU A 254 -31.26 -11.06 -5.57
C GLU A 254 -32.02 -11.98 -4.62
N GLN A 255 -33.00 -12.69 -5.17
CA GLN A 255 -33.59 -13.84 -4.49
C GLN A 255 -32.78 -15.10 -4.82
N ARG A 256 -32.35 -15.83 -3.78
CA ARG A 256 -31.75 -17.16 -3.91
C ARG A 256 -32.54 -18.16 -3.10
N GLY A 257 -33.37 -18.94 -3.79
CA GLY A 257 -34.34 -19.83 -3.14
C GLY A 257 -35.30 -19.02 -2.26
N PRO A 258 -35.49 -19.38 -0.98
CA PRO A 258 -36.37 -18.63 -0.09
C PRO A 258 -35.75 -17.35 0.51
N ALA A 259 -34.45 -17.12 0.31
CA ALA A 259 -33.72 -16.02 0.95
C ALA A 259 -33.50 -14.85 -0.01
N VAL A 260 -33.62 -13.63 0.51
CA VAL A 260 -33.14 -12.41 -0.16
C VAL A 260 -31.70 -12.16 0.29
N VAL A 261 -30.80 -12.00 -0.67
CA VAL A 261 -29.36 -11.83 -0.42
C VAL A 261 -28.84 -10.64 -1.21
N ALA A 262 -27.82 -9.96 -0.68
CA ALA A 262 -26.97 -9.07 -1.45
C ALA A 262 -25.79 -9.86 -2.01
N VAL A 263 -25.60 -9.81 -3.32
CA VAL A 263 -24.43 -10.33 -4.00
C VAL A 263 -23.48 -9.16 -4.24
N VAL A 264 -22.31 -9.23 -3.62
CA VAL A 264 -21.25 -8.21 -3.71
C VAL A 264 -20.08 -8.80 -4.48
N ARG A 265 -19.51 -8.02 -5.40
CA ARG A 265 -18.34 -8.38 -6.21
C ARG A 265 -17.36 -7.21 -6.18
N ALA A 266 -16.22 -7.40 -5.55
CA ALA A 266 -15.10 -6.47 -5.56
C ALA A 266 -14.11 -6.88 -6.66
N ALA A 267 -13.63 -5.94 -7.45
CA ALA A 267 -12.59 -6.20 -8.44
C ALA A 267 -11.25 -6.53 -7.74
N VAL A 268 -10.70 -7.72 -8.01
CA VAL A 268 -9.40 -8.20 -7.50
C VAL A 268 -8.37 -8.09 -8.62
N ILE A 269 -7.18 -7.56 -8.31
CA ILE A 269 -6.08 -7.37 -9.27
C ILE A 269 -4.75 -7.94 -8.80
N GLY A 270 -4.60 -8.18 -7.50
CA GLY A 270 -3.35 -8.62 -6.90
C GLY A 270 -3.15 -10.13 -6.85
N PRO A 271 -1.93 -10.57 -6.52
CA PRO A 271 -1.63 -11.99 -6.29
C PRO A 271 -2.18 -12.52 -4.95
N GLY A 272 -2.50 -11.62 -4.00
CA GLY A 272 -3.04 -11.97 -2.68
C GLY A 272 -4.53 -12.35 -2.74
N PRO A 273 -4.99 -13.32 -1.94
CA PRO A 273 -6.39 -13.72 -1.93
C PRO A 273 -7.27 -12.67 -1.23
N ALA A 274 -8.45 -12.38 -1.79
CA ALA A 274 -9.46 -11.51 -1.16
C ALA A 274 -10.25 -12.19 -0.02
N ALA A 275 -9.89 -13.43 0.32
CA ALA A 275 -10.63 -14.25 1.26
C ALA A 275 -10.76 -13.61 2.64
N ASP A 276 -11.90 -13.84 3.27
CA ASP A 276 -12.22 -13.44 4.64
C ASP A 276 -12.27 -11.93 4.89
N VAL A 277 -12.12 -11.09 3.85
CA VAL A 277 -12.33 -9.65 3.95
C VAL A 277 -13.81 -9.38 4.22
N PRO A 278 -14.16 -8.71 5.35
CA PRO A 278 -15.56 -8.55 5.76
C PRO A 278 -16.32 -7.64 4.80
N VAL A 279 -17.60 -7.94 4.59
CA VAL A 279 -18.52 -7.14 3.78
C VAL A 279 -19.73 -6.79 4.62
N ARG A 280 -20.12 -5.51 4.61
CA ARG A 280 -21.33 -5.01 5.23
C ARG A 280 -22.19 -4.29 4.20
N VAL A 281 -23.48 -4.63 4.19
CA VAL A 281 -24.50 -4.00 3.33
C VAL A 281 -25.54 -3.37 4.24
N GLN A 282 -25.86 -2.10 4.02
CA GLN A 282 -26.85 -1.35 4.78
C GLN A 282 -27.74 -0.56 3.84
N SER A 283 -29.05 -0.63 4.01
CA SER A 283 -30.02 0.16 3.25
C SER A 283 -31.23 0.47 4.13
N GLY A 284 -31.27 1.67 4.72
CA GLY A 284 -32.28 2.03 5.73
C GLY A 284 -32.25 1.07 6.92
N ASP A 285 -33.37 0.39 7.19
CA ASP A 285 -33.52 -0.61 8.26
C ASP A 285 -33.05 -2.04 7.86
N VAL A 286 -32.61 -2.23 6.62
CA VAL A 286 -32.13 -3.51 6.10
C VAL A 286 -30.61 -3.57 6.21
N SER A 287 -30.09 -4.67 6.74
CA SER A 287 -28.65 -4.87 6.91
C SER A 287 -28.22 -6.29 6.58
N GLY A 288 -26.96 -6.48 6.26
CA GLY A 288 -26.34 -7.80 6.14
C GLY A 288 -24.84 -7.74 6.36
N ALA A 289 -24.27 -8.86 6.80
CA ALA A 289 -22.82 -9.02 6.95
C ALA A 289 -22.38 -10.37 6.38
N GLY A 290 -21.19 -10.40 5.79
CA GLY A 290 -20.54 -11.60 5.27
C GLY A 290 -19.05 -11.35 5.08
N ALA A 291 -18.40 -12.20 4.31
CA ALA A 291 -17.01 -12.04 3.92
C ALA A 291 -16.83 -12.42 2.45
N LEU A 292 -15.80 -11.84 1.82
CA LEU A 292 -15.40 -12.17 0.46
C LEU A 292 -14.78 -13.57 0.39
N ASP A 293 -15.02 -14.27 -0.71
CA ASP A 293 -14.25 -15.43 -1.11
C ASP A 293 -12.92 -15.02 -1.78
N VAL A 294 -12.11 -16.02 -2.14
CA VAL A 294 -10.80 -15.82 -2.81
C VAL A 294 -10.90 -14.98 -4.09
N GLY A 295 -12.05 -14.99 -4.77
CA GLY A 295 -12.30 -14.26 -6.02
C GLY A 295 -12.96 -12.90 -5.82
N GLY A 296 -13.06 -12.40 -4.59
CA GLY A 296 -13.64 -11.10 -4.29
C GLY A 296 -15.18 -11.08 -4.36
N ARG A 297 -15.86 -12.21 -4.17
CA ARG A 297 -17.32 -12.27 -4.14
C ARG A 297 -17.84 -12.59 -2.74
N ALA A 298 -18.92 -11.92 -2.33
CA ALA A 298 -19.70 -12.28 -1.15
C ALA A 298 -21.18 -12.50 -1.50
N THR A 299 -21.81 -13.48 -0.85
CA THR A 299 -23.27 -13.60 -0.81
C THR A 299 -23.72 -13.34 0.62
N VAL A 300 -24.33 -12.17 0.84
CA VAL A 300 -24.65 -11.62 2.15
C VAL A 300 -26.15 -11.78 2.41
N PRO A 301 -26.58 -12.57 3.41
CA PRO A 301 -27.97 -12.65 3.81
C PRO A 301 -28.46 -11.29 4.33
N LEU A 302 -29.63 -10.83 3.85
CA LEU A 302 -30.24 -9.58 4.29
C LEU A 302 -31.30 -9.82 5.36
N VAL A 303 -31.27 -8.98 6.39
CA VAL A 303 -32.20 -9.01 7.52
C VAL A 303 -32.81 -7.63 7.78
N ASP A 304 -34.03 -7.63 8.34
CA ASP A 304 -34.73 -6.42 8.78
C ASP A 304 -34.16 -5.88 10.11
N ALA A 305 -34.69 -4.74 10.59
CA ALA A 305 -34.30 -4.14 11.87
C ALA A 305 -34.53 -5.07 13.09
N ARG A 306 -35.35 -6.12 12.96
CA ARG A 306 -35.58 -7.14 14.00
C ARG A 306 -34.72 -8.39 13.79
N ARG A 307 -33.74 -8.34 12.88
CA ARG A 307 -32.85 -9.44 12.49
C ARG A 307 -33.58 -10.65 11.91
N ARG A 308 -34.73 -10.43 11.26
CA ARG A 308 -35.47 -11.48 10.55
C ARG A 308 -35.12 -11.44 9.07
N ALA A 309 -35.09 -12.61 8.43
CA ALA A 309 -34.87 -12.70 6.99
C ALA A 309 -35.89 -11.86 6.22
N LEU A 310 -35.41 -11.10 5.21
CA LEU A 310 -36.29 -10.34 4.33
C LEU A 310 -37.18 -11.27 3.51
N SER A 311 -38.46 -10.90 3.39
CA SER A 311 -39.34 -11.50 2.38
C SER A 311 -39.13 -10.81 1.03
N GLU A 312 -39.43 -11.55 -0.04
CA GLU A 312 -39.33 -11.04 -1.41
C GLU A 312 -40.19 -9.79 -1.62
N THR A 313 -41.42 -9.77 -1.11
CA THR A 313 -42.34 -8.63 -1.23
C THR A 313 -41.80 -7.38 -0.53
N VAL A 314 -41.15 -7.53 0.63
CA VAL A 314 -40.53 -6.39 1.32
C VAL A 314 -39.35 -5.89 0.50
N ALA A 315 -38.51 -6.79 -0.02
CA ALA A 315 -37.37 -6.44 -0.83
C ALA A 315 -37.75 -5.72 -2.14
N TRP A 316 -38.82 -6.12 -2.82
CA TRP A 316 -39.32 -5.44 -4.03
C TRP A 316 -39.84 -4.02 -3.78
N ASN A 317 -40.36 -3.76 -2.58
CA ASN A 317 -40.90 -2.46 -2.21
C ASN A 317 -39.87 -1.57 -1.48
N HIS A 318 -38.64 -2.04 -1.33
CA HIS A 318 -37.57 -1.33 -0.62
C HIS A 318 -36.81 -0.38 -1.55
N ASP A 319 -36.38 0.77 -1.02
CA ASP A 319 -35.63 1.78 -1.76
C ASP A 319 -34.12 1.47 -1.77
N TRP A 320 -33.70 0.64 -2.74
CA TRP A 320 -32.31 0.21 -2.86
C TRP A 320 -31.27 1.28 -3.28
N PRO A 321 -31.60 2.33 -4.05
CA PRO A 321 -30.63 3.40 -4.37
C PRO A 321 -29.89 4.01 -3.16
N ALA A 322 -30.47 4.00 -1.96
CA ALA A 322 -29.84 4.50 -0.73
C ALA A 322 -28.96 3.45 -0.02
N THR A 323 -28.47 2.42 -0.73
CA THR A 323 -27.66 1.34 -0.16
C THR A 323 -26.20 1.74 -0.03
N SER A 324 -25.62 1.48 1.15
CA SER A 324 -24.20 1.55 1.44
C SER A 324 -23.62 0.14 1.48
N VAL A 325 -22.54 -0.09 0.74
CA VAL A 325 -21.75 -1.33 0.79
C VAL A 325 -20.34 -0.97 1.24
N VAL A 326 -19.87 -1.61 2.31
CA VAL A 326 -18.53 -1.42 2.87
C VAL A 326 -17.79 -2.76 2.79
N VAL A 327 -16.62 -2.75 2.17
CA VAL A 327 -15.68 -3.86 2.11
C VAL A 327 -14.50 -3.53 3.03
N GLY A 328 -14.18 -4.43 3.95
CA GLY A 328 -13.12 -4.26 4.93
C GLY A 328 -13.53 -3.57 6.24
N ALA A 329 -12.55 -2.99 6.92
CA ALA A 329 -12.73 -2.24 8.15
C ALA A 329 -13.53 -0.94 7.92
N GLU A 330 -14.18 -0.44 8.98
CA GLU A 330 -14.90 0.83 8.89
C GLU A 330 -13.91 1.98 9.04
N VAL A 331 -13.58 2.61 7.92
CA VAL A 331 -12.70 3.77 7.87
C VAL A 331 -13.39 4.90 7.10
N THR A 332 -13.08 6.13 7.48
CA THR A 332 -13.51 7.31 6.72
C THR A 332 -12.41 7.70 5.75
N GLU A 333 -12.66 7.52 4.46
CA GLU A 333 -11.72 7.87 3.40
C GLU A 333 -12.49 8.57 2.26
N PRO A 334 -12.35 9.90 2.12
CA PRO A 334 -13.10 10.64 1.11
C PRO A 334 -12.65 10.30 -0.32
N ARG A 335 -13.61 10.20 -1.25
CA ARG A 335 -13.35 10.04 -2.70
C ARG A 335 -12.38 11.09 -3.25
N ALA A 336 -12.47 12.34 -2.78
CA ALA A 336 -11.58 13.42 -3.19
C ALA A 336 -10.11 13.17 -2.81
N VAL A 337 -9.87 12.49 -1.68
CA VAL A 337 -8.52 12.09 -1.25
C VAL A 337 -7.96 11.03 -2.19
N ARG A 338 -8.72 9.98 -2.47
CA ARG A 338 -8.30 8.93 -3.43
C ARG A 338 -8.06 9.48 -4.83
N GLU A 339 -8.92 10.38 -5.31
CA GLU A 339 -8.75 11.00 -6.63
C GLU A 339 -7.46 11.83 -6.70
N ARG A 340 -7.18 12.63 -5.66
CA ARG A 340 -5.93 13.41 -5.56
C ARG A 340 -4.71 12.50 -5.66
N ILE A 341 -4.70 11.39 -4.92
CA ILE A 341 -3.59 10.43 -4.92
C ILE A 341 -3.44 9.73 -6.26
N ARG A 342 -4.54 9.23 -6.86
CA ARG A 342 -4.48 8.62 -8.19
C ARG A 342 -3.97 9.61 -9.24
N GLY A 343 -4.35 10.88 -9.15
CA GLY A 343 -3.81 11.94 -9.99
C GLY A 343 -2.30 12.11 -9.85
N TRP A 344 -1.80 12.16 -8.61
CA TRP A 344 -0.37 12.24 -8.31
C TRP A 344 0.41 11.00 -8.80
N VAL A 345 -0.11 9.79 -8.56
CA VAL A 345 0.51 8.54 -9.03
C VAL A 345 0.58 8.47 -10.55
N ARG A 346 -0.49 8.82 -11.27
CA ARG A 346 -0.47 8.86 -12.73
C ARG A 346 0.57 9.86 -13.27
N ALA A 347 0.72 11.02 -12.61
CA ALA A 347 1.74 11.99 -13.00
C ALA A 347 3.17 11.43 -12.79
N ARG A 348 3.40 10.66 -11.72
CA ARG A 348 4.67 9.96 -11.48
C ARG A 348 4.93 8.86 -12.51
N LEU A 349 3.91 8.11 -12.93
CA LEU A 349 4.08 7.11 -13.98
C LEU A 349 4.33 7.73 -15.36
N ASP A 350 3.67 8.86 -15.69
CA ASP A 350 3.91 9.58 -16.95
C ASP A 350 5.33 10.18 -17.00
N ARG A 351 5.80 10.71 -15.87
CA ARG A 351 7.13 11.32 -15.72
C ARG A 351 7.76 10.93 -14.39
N PRO A 352 8.43 9.76 -14.34
CA PRO A 352 9.11 9.32 -13.14
C PRO A 352 10.09 10.38 -12.65
N PRO A 353 9.99 10.83 -11.39
CA PRO A 353 10.94 11.80 -10.84
C PRO A 353 12.32 11.14 -10.65
N ALA A 354 13.34 11.97 -10.43
CA ALA A 354 14.72 11.50 -10.30
C ALA A 354 14.94 10.54 -9.11
N ASP A 355 14.08 10.60 -8.11
CA ASP A 355 14.09 9.75 -6.91
C ASP A 355 13.12 8.56 -6.99
N ALA A 356 12.49 8.32 -8.15
CA ALA A 356 11.58 7.21 -8.37
C ALA A 356 12.23 5.86 -8.03
N PHE A 357 11.44 4.95 -7.48
CA PHE A 357 11.85 3.58 -7.24
C PHE A 357 11.93 2.82 -8.57
N LEU A 358 12.79 1.80 -8.64
CA LEU A 358 12.91 0.97 -9.84
C LEU A 358 11.57 0.33 -10.22
N ALA A 359 10.78 -0.11 -9.21
CA ALA A 359 9.45 -0.64 -9.43
C ALA A 359 8.50 0.35 -10.12
N GLU A 360 8.58 1.65 -9.80
CA GLU A 360 7.79 2.70 -10.47
C GLU A 360 8.22 2.87 -11.92
N ILE A 361 9.53 2.87 -12.17
CA ILE A 361 10.11 3.01 -13.52
C ILE A 361 9.67 1.85 -14.40
N LEU A 362 9.74 0.61 -13.90
CA LEU A 362 9.30 -0.58 -14.64
C LEU A 362 7.78 -0.58 -14.89
N ALA A 363 6.99 -0.15 -13.91
CA ALA A 363 5.54 0.02 -14.08
C ALA A 363 5.20 1.07 -15.15
N ALA A 364 5.94 2.18 -15.20
CA ALA A 364 5.80 3.19 -16.24
C ALA A 364 6.19 2.65 -17.63
N GLU A 365 7.29 1.93 -17.73
CA GLU A 365 7.80 1.36 -18.99
C GLU A 365 6.89 0.27 -19.56
N SER A 366 6.25 -0.54 -18.71
CA SER A 366 5.30 -1.60 -19.12
C SER A 366 3.93 -1.08 -19.58
N SER A 367 3.64 0.20 -19.35
CA SER A 367 2.39 0.84 -19.78
C SER A 367 2.43 1.32 -21.24
N TYR A 368 3.60 1.23 -21.89
CA TYR A 368 3.86 1.56 -23.30
C TYR A 368 4.06 0.28 -24.13
#